data_AF-A0A849UWV8-F1
#
_entry.id   AF-A0A849UWV8-F1
#
_cell.length_a   1.000
_cell.length_b   1.000
_cell.length_c   1.000
_cell.angle_alpha   90.00
_cell.angle_beta   90.00
_cell.angle_gamma   90.00
#
_symmetry.space_group_name_H-M   'P 1'
#
loop_
_entity.id
_entity.type
_entity.pdbx_description
1 polymer ?
#
loop_
_entity_poly.entity_id
_entity_poly.type
_entity_poly.pdbx_seq_one_letter_code
_entity_poly.pdbx_strand_id
1 'polypeptide(L)' 'MDELVNKIMTTAGITAEQSIMALDTVKEFVKEKFPMMAGAVDKLFEGEQKKEDEDYL' A
#
# COMPACT_ATOMS: atom_id res chain seq x y z
N MET A 1 -5.07 -1.24 -5.03
CA MET A 1 -3.66 -0.92 -4.83
C MET A 1 -2.95 -0.87 -6.14
N ASP A 2 -3.36 -1.71 -7.10
CA ASP A 2 -2.79 -1.75 -8.46
C ASP A 2 -2.76 -0.39 -9.15
N GLU A 3 -3.81 0.43 -9.00
CA GLU A 3 -3.80 1.80 -9.54
C GLU A 3 -2.70 2.66 -8.89
N LEU A 4 -2.55 2.57 -7.57
CA LEU A 4 -1.55 3.32 -6.81
C LEU A 4 -0.12 2.83 -7.08
N VAL A 5 0.07 1.51 -7.11
CA VAL A 5 1.33 0.86 -7.49
C VAL A 5 1.72 1.26 -8.90
N ASN A 6 0.82 1.14 -9.87
CA ASN A 6 1.07 1.58 -11.25
C ASN A 6 1.39 3.08 -11.32
N LYS A 7 0.68 3.92 -10.55
CA LYS A 7 0.96 5.36 -10.48
C LYS A 7 2.36 5.64 -9.93
N ILE A 8 2.78 4.93 -8.88
CA ILE A 8 4.12 5.07 -8.30
C ILE A 8 5.18 4.58 -9.29
N MET A 9 5.00 3.40 -9.88
CA MET A 9 5.90 2.84 -10.90
C MET A 9 6.11 3.81 -12.06
N THR A 10 5.01 4.32 -12.63
CA THR A 10 5.06 5.21 -13.80
C THR A 10 5.63 6.59 -13.48
N THR A 11 5.33 7.13 -12.30
CA THR A 11 5.80 8.46 -11.90
C THR A 11 7.26 8.44 -11.46
N ALA A 12 7.69 7.41 -10.73
CA ALA A 12 9.03 7.30 -10.17
C ALA A 12 9.99 6.48 -11.03
N GLY A 13 9.49 5.77 -12.05
CA GLY A 13 10.30 4.93 -12.94
C GLY A 13 10.86 3.68 -12.25
N ILE A 14 10.13 3.11 -11.30
CA ILE A 14 10.56 1.97 -10.47
C ILE A 14 9.73 0.72 -10.73
N THR A 15 10.22 -0.44 -10.26
CA THR A 15 9.51 -1.72 -10.42
C THR A 15 8.29 -1.81 -9.49
N ALA A 16 7.43 -2.80 -9.75
CA ALA A 16 6.28 -3.10 -8.90
C ALA A 16 6.71 -3.43 -7.46
N GLU A 17 7.73 -4.28 -7.32
CA GLU A 17 8.30 -4.65 -6.01
C GLU A 17 8.83 -3.44 -5.24
N GLN A 18 9.55 -2.53 -5.92
CA GLN A 18 10.02 -1.28 -5.33
C GLN A 18 8.87 -0.34 -4.94
N SER A 19 7.78 -0.36 -5.69
CA SER A 19 6.59 0.46 -5.39
C SER A 19 5.84 -0.05 -4.17
N ILE A 20 5.76 -1.36 -4.00
CA ILE A 20 5.18 -1.99 -2.80
C ILE A 20 6.03 -1.62 -1.57
N MET A 21 7.36 -1.77 -1.65
CA MET A 21 8.25 -1.37 -0.56
C MET A 21 8.14 0.13 -0.23
N ALA A 22 8.01 0.99 -1.24
CA ALA A 22 7.81 2.42 -1.02
C ALA A 22 6.48 2.72 -0.31
N LEU A 23 5.40 2.01 -0.67
CA LEU A 23 4.10 2.13 -0.02
C LEU A 23 4.15 1.70 1.44
N ASP A 24 4.81 0.58 1.74
CA ASP A 24 4.97 0.09 3.11
C ASP A 24 5.76 1.09 3.96
N THR A 25 6.86 1.64 3.41
CA THR A 25 7.66 2.66 4.08
C THR A 25 6.83 3.90 4.42
N VAL A 26 5.99 4.37 3.48
CA VAL A 26 5.11 5.52 3.70
C VAL A 26 4.03 5.19 4.73
N LYS A 27 3.43 3.99 4.66
CA LYS A 27 2.42 3.51 5.62
C LYS A 27 2.97 3.54 7.03
N GLU A 28 4.15 2.96 7.25
CA GLU A 28 4.82 2.95 8.56
C GLU A 28 5.12 4.37 9.03
N PHE A 29 5.71 5.20 8.18
CA PHE A 29 6.02 6.59 8.52
C PHE A 29 4.77 7.39 8.94
N VAL A 30 3.66 7.23 8.22
CA VAL A 30 2.39 7.92 8.56
C VAL A 30 1.84 7.39 9.89
N LYS A 31 1.89 6.09 10.15
CA LYS A 31 1.46 5.50 11.43
C LYS A 31 2.30 6.01 12.61
N GLU A 32 3.60 6.15 12.42
CA GLU A 32 4.49 6.70 13.44
C GLU A 32 4.21 8.18 13.71
N LYS A 33 4.01 8.99 12.67
CA LYS A 33 3.79 10.45 12.80
C LYS A 33 2.37 10.79 13.22
N PHE A 34 1.39 9.96 12.87
CA PHE A 34 -0.02 10.17 13.16
C PHE A 34 -0.67 8.91 13.77
N PRO A 35 -0.31 8.54 15.02
CA PRO A 35 -0.79 7.31 15.65
C PRO A 35 -2.31 7.20 15.74
N MET A 36 -3.00 8.33 15.89
CA MET A 36 -4.47 8.39 15.93
C MET A 36 -5.13 7.93 14.62
N MET A 37 -4.42 8.01 13.49
CA MET A 37 -4.92 7.61 12.17
C MET A 37 -4.49 6.17 11.80
N ALA A 38 -3.68 5.51 12.62
CA ALA A 38 -3.08 4.23 12.27
C ALA A 38 -4.10 3.14 11.89
N GLY A 39 -5.22 3.05 12.62
CA GLY A 39 -6.28 2.08 12.30
C GLY A 39 -7.05 2.39 11.02
N ALA A 40 -7.15 3.65 10.61
CA ALA A 40 -7.76 4.02 9.33
C ALA A 40 -6.79 3.72 8.16
N VAL A 41 -5.50 3.96 8.37
CA VAL A 41 -4.43 3.59 7.44
C VAL A 41 -4.38 2.08 7.27
N ASP A 42 -4.43 1.29 8.34
CA ASP A 42 -4.42 -0.17 8.21
C ASP A 42 -5.63 -0.67 7.41
N LYS A 43 -6.84 -0.15 7.65
CA LYS A 43 -8.03 -0.52 6.88
C LYS A 43 -7.96 -0.14 5.40
N LEU A 44 -7.38 1.01 5.08
CA LEU A 44 -7.20 1.46 3.69
C LEU A 44 -6.30 0.49 2.91
N PHE A 45 -5.34 -0.14 3.59
CA PHE A 45 -4.37 -1.05 2.98
C PHE A 45 -4.74 -2.55 3.16
N GLU A 46 -5.59 -2.92 4.13
CA GLU A 46 -6.11 -4.29 4.34
C GLU A 46 -7.19 -4.71 3.34
N GLY A 47 -8.01 -3.76 2.86
CA GLY A 47 -9.14 -4.04 1.96
C GLY A 47 -8.75 -4.62 0.60
N GLU A 48 -7.44 -4.76 0.33
CA GLU A 48 -6.91 -5.13 -0.97
C GLU A 48 -6.09 -6.43 -0.93
N GLN A 49 -5.44 -6.78 0.19
CA GLN A 49 -4.82 -8.11 0.37
C GLN A 49 -5.86 -9.24 0.29
N LYS A 50 -7.07 -9.02 0.81
CA LYS A 50 -8.15 -10.02 0.77
C LYS A 50 -8.68 -10.33 -0.63
N LYS A 51 -8.52 -9.42 -1.61
CA LYS A 51 -9.00 -9.68 -2.97
C LYS A 51 -8.09 -10.64 -3.75
N GLU A 52 -6.80 -10.68 -3.43
CA GLU A 52 -5.87 -11.64 -4.03
C GLU A 52 -6.09 -13.07 -3.49
N ASP A 53 -6.53 -13.24 -2.24
CA ASP A 53 -6.78 -14.56 -1.65
C ASP A 53 -8.12 -15.20 -2.08
N GLU A 54 -9.13 -14.40 -2.41
CA GLU A 54 -10.48 -14.88 -2.77
C GLU A 54 -10.61 -15.26 -4.26
N ASP A 55 -9.83 -14.68 -5.18
CA ASP A 55 -9.85 -15.02 -6.62
C ASP A 55 -9.15 -16.36 -6.95
N TYR A 56 -8.52 -17.00 -5.95
CA TYR A 56 -7.85 -18.30 -6.06
C TYR A 56 -8.64 -19.48 -5.44
N LEU A 57 -9.91 -19.27 -5.03
CA LEU A 57 -10.79 -20.27 -4.40
C LEU A 57 -12.09 -20.48 -5.19
#